data_AF-A0A7U4SWG5-F1
#
_entry.id   AF-A0A7U4SWG5-F1
#
_cell.length_a   1.000
_cell.length_b   1.000
_cell.length_c   1.000
_cell.angle_alpha   90.00
_cell.angle_beta   90.00
_cell.angle_gamma   90.00
#
_symmetry.space_group_name_H-M   'P 1'
#
loop_
_entity.id
_entity.type
_entity.pdbx_description
1 polymer ?
#
loop_
_entity_poly.entity_id
_entity_poly.type
_entity_poly.pdbx_seq_one_letter_code
_entity_poly.pdbx_strand_id
1 'polypeptide(L)' 'MLYAILMPKAEAPLGYYDSSVTPTPEDMADYLAKTMGFDDRDDWIEAYGVERLGYAPVH' A
#
# COMPACT_ATOMS: atom_id res chain seq x y z
N MET A 1 -0.84 13.17 7.25
CA MET A 1 -1.97 13.21 6.31
C MET A 1 -2.26 11.78 5.95
N LEU A 2 -3.52 11.39 6.01
CA LEU A 2 -3.90 10.00 5.79
C LEU A 2 -4.04 9.74 4.29
N TYR A 3 -3.44 8.66 3.82
CA TYR A 3 -3.56 8.17 2.46
C TYR A 3 -4.21 6.79 2.45
N ALA A 4 -5.22 6.60 1.62
CA ALA A 4 -5.78 5.29 1.33
C ALA A 4 -4.92 4.60 0.27
N ILE A 5 -4.55 3.35 0.52
CA ILE A 5 -3.78 2.53 -0.43
C ILE A 5 -4.77 1.74 -1.27
N LEU A 6 -4.68 1.92 -2.59
CA LEU A 6 -5.66 1.43 -3.55
C LEU A 6 -5.01 0.44 -4.51
N MET A 7 -5.81 -0.56 -4.89
CA MET A 7 -5.45 -1.52 -5.93
C MET A 7 -6.59 -1.59 -6.96
N PRO A 8 -6.30 -1.70 -8.25
CA PRO A 8 -7.34 -1.91 -9.25
C PRO A 8 -8.23 -3.10 -8.88
N LYS A 9 -9.55 -2.93 -9.02
CA LYS A 9 -10.57 -3.97 -8.75
C LYS A 9 -10.70 -4.40 -7.28
N ALA A 10 -9.97 -3.82 -6.34
CA ALA A 10 -10.23 -4.03 -4.91
C ALA A 10 -11.53 -3.31 -4.51
N GLU A 11 -12.39 -3.99 -3.76
CA GLU A 11 -13.66 -3.43 -3.28
C GLU A 11 -13.48 -2.40 -2.14
N ALA A 12 -12.31 -2.42 -1.50
CA ALA A 12 -11.93 -1.51 -0.41
C ALA A 12 -10.43 -1.17 -0.48
N PRO A 13 -9.98 -0.09 0.18
CA PRO A 13 -8.56 0.19 0.34
C PRO A 13 -7.84 -1.00 1.00
N LEU A 14 -6.63 -1.30 0.52
CA LEU A 14 -5.79 -2.34 1.10
C LEU A 14 -5.27 -1.95 2.49
N GLY A 15 -5.22 -0.66 2.77
CA GLY A 15 -4.81 -0.11 4.04
C GLY A 15 -4.78 1.40 4.01
N TYR A 16 -4.35 1.98 5.12
CA TYR A 16 -4.15 3.41 5.26
C TYR A 16 -2.74 3.68 5.76
N TYR A 17 -2.14 4.74 5.24
CA TYR A 17 -0.79 5.17 5.57
C TYR A 17 -0.81 6.64 5.98
N ASP A 18 -0.31 6.93 7.19
CA ASP A 18 -0.16 8.30 7.66
C ASP A 18 1.26 8.79 7.38
N SER A 19 1.37 9.88 6.63
CA SER A 19 2.64 10.53 6.32
C SER A 19 2.51 12.04 6.32
N SER A 20 3.57 12.72 6.77
CA SER A 20 3.69 14.18 6.71
C SER A 20 4.11 14.69 5.33
N VAL A 21 4.47 13.79 4.40
CA VAL A 21 4.90 14.10 3.03
C VAL A 21 4.15 13.25 2.02
N THR A 22 4.12 13.66 0.75
CA THR A 22 3.57 12.83 -0.32
C THR A 22 4.39 11.55 -0.45
N PRO A 23 3.79 10.38 -0.23
CA PRO A 23 4.50 9.10 -0.25
C PRO A 23 4.73 8.60 -1.68
N THR A 24 5.65 7.66 -1.83
CA THR A 24 5.83 6.89 -3.07
C THR A 24 4.97 5.62 -3.05
N PRO A 25 4.63 5.03 -4.21
CA PRO A 25 4.04 3.69 -4.27
C PRO A 25 4.90 2.64 -3.54
N GLU A 26 6.22 2.81 -3.59
CA GLU A 26 7.20 1.97 -2.90
C GLU A 26 7.05 2.03 -1.37
N ASP A 27 6.89 3.24 -0.79
CA ASP A 27 6.64 3.41 0.65
C ASP A 27 5.37 2.69 1.10
N MET A 28 4.33 2.71 0.25
CA MET A 28 3.05 2.05 0.51
C MET A 28 3.17 0.53 0.47
N ALA A 29 3.88 0.01 -0.52
CA ALA A 29 4.11 -1.41 -0.66
C ALA A 29 4.95 -1.95 0.51
N ASP A 30 6.01 -1.24 0.91
CA ASP A 30 6.81 -1.58 2.10
C ASP A 30 5.98 -1.58 3.37
N TYR A 31 5.12 -0.58 3.53
CA TYR A 31 4.24 -0.49 4.67
C TYR A 31 3.25 -1.66 4.73
N LEU A 32 2.62 -2.01 3.60
CA LEU A 32 1.68 -3.13 3.54
C LEU A 32 2.39 -4.46 3.81
N ALA A 33 3.55 -4.69 3.21
CA ALA A 33 4.35 -5.89 3.45
C ALA A 33 4.66 -6.07 4.95
N LYS A 34 5.20 -5.02 5.59
CA LYS A 34 5.50 -5.05 7.03
C LYS A 34 4.26 -5.23 7.90
N THR A 35 3.17 -4.54 7.57
CA THR A 35 1.92 -4.61 8.34
C THR A 35 1.28 -5.99 8.26
N MET A 36 1.47 -6.69 7.14
CA MET A 36 0.98 -8.05 6.92
C MET A 36 1.97 -9.14 7.36
N GLY A 37 3.14 -8.77 7.87
CA GLY A 37 4.15 -9.69 8.41
C GLY A 37 5.02 -10.38 7.37
N PHE A 38 5.18 -9.78 6.18
CA PHE A 38 6.15 -10.23 5.18
C PHE A 38 7.54 -9.70 5.50
N ASP A 39 8.56 -10.46 5.11
CA ASP A 39 9.97 -10.10 5.32
C ASP A 39 10.37 -8.90 4.42
N ASP A 40 9.86 -8.87 3.19
CA ASP A 40 10.05 -7.76 2.27
C ASP A 40 8.84 -7.52 1.35
N ARG A 41 8.99 -6.50 0.50
CA ARG A 41 7.98 -6.05 -0.44
C ARG A 41 7.71 -7.06 -1.55
N ASP A 42 8.76 -7.73 -2.03
CA ASP A 42 8.66 -8.60 -3.19
C ASP A 42 7.85 -9.86 -2.84
N ASP A 43 8.08 -10.41 -1.65
CA ASP A 43 7.27 -11.53 -1.11
C ASP A 43 5.78 -11.16 -1.00
N TRP A 44 5.49 -9.94 -0.55
CA TRP A 44 4.11 -9.45 -0.47
C TRP A 44 3.49 -9.26 -1.86
N ILE A 45 4.23 -8.66 -2.81
CA ILE A 45 3.77 -8.47 -4.19
C ILE A 45 3.46 -9.80 -4.86
N GLU A 46 4.34 -10.79 -4.70
CA GLU A 46 4.16 -12.13 -5.26
C GLU A 46 2.94 -12.82 -4.64
N ALA A 47 2.82 -12.81 -3.31
CA ALA A 47 1.73 -13.46 -2.60
C ALA A 47 0.34 -12.88 -2.94
N TYR A 48 0.24 -11.57 -3.16
CA TYR A 48 -1.02 -10.88 -3.44
C TYR A 48 -1.24 -10.57 -4.93
N GLY A 49 -0.30 -10.91 -5.81
CA GLY A 49 -0.39 -10.62 -7.24
C GLY A 49 -0.52 -9.12 -7.53
N VAL A 50 0.24 -8.29 -6.82
CA VAL A 50 0.11 -6.83 -6.91
C VAL A 50 0.82 -6.30 -8.15
N GLU A 51 0.08 -6.10 -9.24
CA GLU A 51 0.63 -5.55 -10.48
C GLU A 51 0.71 -4.01 -10.46
N ARG A 52 -0.17 -3.34 -9.71
CA ARG A 52 -0.25 -1.88 -9.67
C ARG A 52 -0.83 -1.38 -8.36
N LEU A 53 -0.16 -0.39 -7.78
CA LEU A 53 -0.60 0.36 -6.60
C LEU A 53 -0.93 1.80 -6.96
N GLY A 54 -1.98 2.32 -6.35
CA GLY A 54 -2.29 3.74 -6.31
C GLY A 54 -2.53 4.20 -4.88
N TYR A 55 -2.57 5.51 -4.67
CA TYR A 55 -2.95 6.09 -3.38
C TYR A 55 -3.70 7.40 -3.58
N ALA A 56 -4.56 7.73 -2.62
CA ALA A 56 -5.27 9.00 -2.59
C ALA A 56 -5.30 9.55 -1.15
N PRO A 57 -5.11 10.87 -0.96
CA PRO A 57 -5.30 11.48 0.35
C PRO A 57 -6.76 11.36 0.80
N VAL A 58 -6.96 11.19 2.09
CA VAL A 58 -8.27 11.07 2.74
C VAL A 58 -8.43 12.25 3.71
N HIS A 59 -9.59 12.89 3.66
CA HIS A 59 -9.96 14.06 4.48
C HIS A 59 -11.05 13.70 5.49
#